data_AF-A0A3E2V279-F1
#
_entry.id   AF-A0A3E2V279-F1
#
_cell.length_a   1.000
_cell.length_b   1.000
_cell.length_c   1.000
_cell.angle_alpha   90.00
_cell.angle_beta   90.00
_cell.angle_gamma   90.00
#
_symmetry.space_group_name_H-M   'P 1'
#
loop_
_entity.id
_entity.type
_entity.pdbx_description
1 polymer ?
#
loop_
_entity_poly.entity_id
_entity_poly.type
_entity_poly.pdbx_seq_one_letter_code
_entity_poly.pdbx_strand_id
1 'polypeptide(L)'
;MRPINIFNQINCLTTDVIAVGICDKQNFPSMKSYTGNISEIGVSSSDNSIFLKNVPYREMYSELVKKRNYNIKMIDGALISLLYRFQGNELVSHRLSFFPAPDLEVFQNEPELYSKDEMYLDILDRRVVTVPLRFDFDSGDAFIPVEHPKSHLTLGQYENCRIPVSSAVSPFQFMDFILRNFYHTAHIKFCERLTRYSDRFEKSILPEEEALIHVCTSP
;
A
#
# COMPACT_ATOMS: atom_id res chain seq x y z
N MET A 1 2.62 1.32 17.62
CA MET A 1 3.47 2.37 17.00
C MET A 1 2.78 3.72 17.16
N ARG A 2 3.51 4.84 17.36
CA ARG A 2 2.91 6.19 17.53
C ARG A 2 2.68 6.91 16.19
N PRO A 3 1.73 7.87 16.10
CA PRO A 3 1.47 8.63 14.88
C PRO A 3 2.73 9.26 14.26
N ILE A 4 3.58 9.88 15.09
CA ILE A 4 4.81 10.52 14.62
C ILE A 4 5.80 9.53 14.02
N ASN A 5 5.87 8.29 14.53
CA ASN A 5 6.73 7.25 13.98
C ASN A 5 6.25 6.85 12.58
N ILE A 6 4.94 6.70 12.38
CA ILE A 6 4.33 6.39 11.09
C ILE A 6 4.61 7.50 10.08
N PHE A 7 4.39 8.76 10.46
CA PHE A 7 4.66 9.91 9.60
C PHE A 7 6.13 9.97 9.17
N ASN A 8 7.06 9.77 10.11
CA ASN A 8 8.49 9.77 9.81
C ASN A 8 8.88 8.59 8.92
N GLN A 9 8.35 7.38 9.18
CA GLN A 9 8.59 6.22 8.32
C GLN A 9 8.12 6.48 6.89
N ILE A 10 6.91 7.00 6.69
CA ILE A 10 6.40 7.28 5.33
C ILE A 10 7.27 8.33 4.63
N ASN A 11 7.71 9.39 5.32
CA ASN A 11 8.62 10.39 4.75
C ASN A 11 9.96 9.78 4.31
N CYS A 12 10.60 9.00 5.19
CA CYS A 12 11.88 8.35 4.91
C CYS A 12 11.75 7.36 3.75
N LEU A 13 10.75 6.47 3.78
CA LEU A 13 10.53 5.50 2.71
C LEU A 13 10.23 6.19 1.36
N THR A 14 9.46 7.27 1.37
CA THR A 14 9.24 8.07 0.15
C THR A 14 10.55 8.63 -0.39
N THR A 15 11.40 9.15 0.49
CA THR A 15 12.74 9.68 0.13
C THR A 15 13.65 8.58 -0.43
N ASP A 16 13.66 7.40 0.19
CA ASP A 16 14.51 6.28 -0.23
C ASP A 16 14.13 5.78 -1.63
N VAL A 17 12.83 5.62 -1.89
CA VAL A 17 12.31 5.18 -3.20
C VAL A 17 12.63 6.21 -4.30
N ILE A 18 12.61 7.51 -3.98
CA ILE A 18 13.10 8.56 -4.90
C ILE A 18 14.60 8.41 -5.15
N ALA A 19 15.39 8.24 -4.10
CA ALA A 19 16.86 8.18 -4.19
C ALA A 19 17.37 6.96 -4.98
N VAL A 20 16.62 5.86 -5.00
CA VAL A 20 16.94 4.65 -5.79
C VAL A 20 16.38 4.70 -7.22
N GLY A 21 15.58 5.72 -7.56
CA GLY A 21 15.10 5.98 -8.93
C GLY A 21 13.84 5.23 -9.34
N ILE A 22 13.21 4.43 -8.47
CA ILE A 22 12.02 3.61 -8.80
C ILE A 22 10.68 4.38 -8.63
N CYS A 23 10.74 5.70 -8.39
CA CYS A 23 9.60 6.60 -8.25
C CYS A 23 9.51 7.57 -9.44
N ASP A 24 8.39 7.58 -10.15
CA ASP A 24 8.06 8.57 -11.19
C ASP A 24 7.55 9.88 -10.55
N LYS A 25 6.58 9.79 -9.63
CA LYS A 25 6.00 10.95 -8.93
C LYS A 25 5.66 10.63 -7.49
N GLN A 26 5.71 11.63 -6.63
CA GLN A 26 5.49 11.50 -5.19
C GLN A 26 4.55 12.58 -4.65
N ASN A 27 3.89 12.27 -3.54
CA ASN A 27 3.31 13.24 -2.62
C ASN A 27 3.70 12.83 -1.20
N PHE A 28 4.45 13.69 -0.51
CA PHE A 28 4.86 13.45 0.87
C PHE A 28 3.63 13.40 1.80
N PRO A 29 3.70 12.59 2.88
CA PRO A 29 2.60 12.51 3.83
C PRO A 29 2.38 13.86 4.51
N SER A 30 1.14 14.10 4.88
CA SER A 30 0.73 15.16 5.80
C SER A 30 0.13 14.52 7.05
N MET A 31 0.25 15.19 8.19
CA MET A 31 -0.44 14.81 9.43
C MET A 31 -1.45 15.91 9.76
N LYS A 32 -2.73 15.54 9.87
CA LYS A 32 -3.81 16.44 10.28
C LYS A 32 -4.35 16.02 11.64
N SER A 33 -4.53 16.99 12.53
CA SER A 33 -5.14 16.77 13.84
C SER A 33 -6.57 17.30 13.86
N TYR A 34 -7.45 16.55 14.52
CA TYR A 34 -8.86 16.86 14.66
C TYR A 34 -9.28 16.84 16.14
N THR A 35 -10.50 17.29 16.42
CA THR A 35 -11.10 17.17 17.76
C THR A 35 -11.16 15.71 18.21
N GLY A 36 -11.12 15.47 19.52
CA GLY A 36 -11.13 14.11 20.07
C GLY A 36 -9.79 13.38 20.02
N ASN A 37 -8.67 14.11 19.90
CA ASN A 37 -7.32 13.56 19.81
C ASN A 37 -7.10 12.66 18.58
N ILE A 38 -7.80 12.95 17.49
CA ILE A 38 -7.70 12.18 16.25
C ILE A 38 -6.57 12.75 15.39
N SER A 39 -5.70 11.86 14.89
CA SER A 39 -4.65 12.20 13.94
C SER A 39 -4.79 11.36 12.67
N GLU A 40 -4.82 11.99 11.51
CA GLU A 40 -4.81 11.31 10.21
C GLU A 40 -3.50 11.58 9.49
N ILE A 41 -2.90 10.52 8.95
CA ILE A 41 -1.62 10.55 8.22
C ILE A 41 -1.86 10.01 6.82
N GLY A 42 -1.59 10.82 5.80
CA GLY A 42 -1.77 10.48 4.40
C GLY A 42 -1.58 11.68 3.48
N VAL A 43 -1.94 11.57 2.21
CA VAL A 43 -1.88 12.70 1.28
C VAL A 43 -3.01 13.69 1.57
N SER A 44 -2.67 14.97 1.58
CA SER A 44 -3.54 16.07 2.05
C SER A 44 -4.81 16.28 1.22
N SER A 45 -4.86 15.77 -0.02
CA SER A 45 -5.93 15.94 -1.02
C SER A 45 -7.03 14.87 -0.96
N SER A 46 -7.10 14.08 0.10
CA SER A 46 -7.93 12.88 0.23
C SER A 46 -9.42 13.17 0.44
N ASP A 47 -10.09 13.70 -0.58
CA ASP A 47 -11.52 13.46 -0.76
C ASP A 47 -11.68 11.98 -1.18
N ASN A 48 -11.76 11.09 -0.18
CA ASN A 48 -11.80 9.63 -0.33
C ASN A 48 -13.08 9.10 -0.98
N SER A 49 -14.01 9.99 -1.37
CA SER A 49 -15.30 9.67 -1.98
C SER A 49 -15.20 8.91 -3.31
N ILE A 50 -14.05 8.90 -3.98
CA ILE A 50 -13.86 8.15 -5.25
C ILE A 50 -13.96 6.63 -5.03
N PHE A 51 -13.45 6.11 -3.91
CA PHE A 51 -13.51 4.67 -3.62
C PHE A 51 -14.92 4.16 -3.28
N LEU A 52 -15.88 5.07 -3.12
CA LEU A 52 -17.28 4.75 -2.82
C LEU A 52 -18.16 4.72 -4.09
N LYS A 53 -17.58 4.99 -5.26
CA LYS A 53 -18.32 5.00 -6.52
C LYS A 53 -18.18 3.63 -7.19
N ASN A 54 -19.29 3.07 -7.66
CA ASN A 54 -19.31 1.89 -8.51
C ASN A 54 -18.77 2.26 -9.91
N VAL A 55 -17.45 2.41 -10.04
CA VAL A 55 -16.76 2.79 -11.29
C VAL A 55 -15.74 1.73 -11.69
N PRO A 56 -15.50 1.53 -13.00
CA PRO A 56 -14.47 0.61 -13.49
C PRO A 56 -13.08 0.94 -12.93
N TYR A 57 -12.25 -0.10 -12.75
CA TYR A 57 -10.88 0.00 -12.25
C TYR A 57 -10.05 1.08 -12.94
N ARG A 58 -10.10 1.10 -14.28
CA ARG A 58 -9.36 2.05 -15.12
C ARG A 58 -9.76 3.51 -14.84
N GLU A 59 -11.05 3.77 -14.67
CA GLU A 59 -11.55 5.12 -14.34
C GLU A 59 -11.13 5.54 -12.94
N MET A 60 -11.21 4.63 -11.97
CA MET A 60 -10.73 4.89 -10.62
C MET A 60 -9.23 5.20 -10.61
N TYR A 61 -8.42 4.42 -11.32
CA TYR A 61 -6.98 4.68 -11.49
C TYR A 61 -6.75 6.09 -12.07
N SER A 62 -7.41 6.42 -13.17
CA SER A 62 -7.27 7.72 -13.83
C SER A 62 -7.64 8.89 -12.90
N GLU A 63 -8.69 8.76 -12.10
CA GLU A 63 -9.09 9.78 -11.13
C GLU A 63 -8.08 9.92 -9.97
N LEU A 64 -7.52 8.81 -9.47
CA LEU A 64 -6.46 8.85 -8.46
C LEU A 64 -5.21 9.55 -9.00
N VAL A 65 -4.81 9.28 -10.25
CA VAL A 65 -3.70 9.97 -10.92
C VAL A 65 -3.99 11.46 -11.07
N LYS A 66 -5.16 11.81 -11.61
CA LYS A 66 -5.56 13.20 -11.87
C LYS A 66 -5.61 14.05 -10.60
N LYS A 67 -6.12 13.49 -9.50
CA LYS A 67 -6.17 14.17 -8.20
C LYS A 67 -4.89 14.06 -7.38
N ARG A 68 -3.88 13.34 -7.89
CA ARG A 68 -2.64 13.02 -7.18
C ARG A 68 -2.90 12.38 -5.81
N ASN A 69 -3.90 11.51 -5.71
CA ASN A 69 -4.30 10.87 -4.46
C ASN A 69 -3.53 9.55 -4.26
N TYR A 70 -2.22 9.67 -4.07
CA TYR A 70 -1.28 8.57 -3.84
C TYR A 70 0.01 9.11 -3.21
N ASN A 71 0.70 8.32 -2.40
CA ASN A 71 2.01 8.71 -1.85
C ASN A 71 3.09 8.57 -2.91
N ILE A 72 3.11 7.46 -3.64
CA ILE A 72 4.14 7.15 -4.64
C ILE A 72 3.46 6.65 -5.91
N LYS A 73 3.90 7.16 -7.05
CA LYS A 73 3.65 6.58 -8.37
C LYS A 73 4.98 6.00 -8.84
N MET A 74 4.99 4.69 -9.01
CA MET A 74 6.14 3.90 -9.44
C MET A 74 6.42 4.15 -10.93
N ILE A 75 7.62 3.77 -11.39
CA ILE A 75 8.08 3.96 -12.78
C ILE A 75 7.18 3.28 -13.83
N ASP A 76 6.49 2.21 -13.45
CA ASP A 76 5.55 1.47 -14.28
C ASP A 76 4.12 2.06 -14.24
N GLY A 77 3.92 3.12 -13.45
CA GLY A 77 2.63 3.75 -13.23
C GLY A 77 1.87 3.28 -12.01
N ALA A 78 2.28 2.21 -11.33
CA ALA A 78 1.56 1.73 -10.14
C ALA A 78 1.50 2.79 -9.04
N LEU A 79 0.36 2.89 -8.36
CA LEU A 79 0.14 3.84 -7.27
C LEU A 79 0.22 3.13 -5.93
N ILE A 80 0.95 3.73 -4.99
CA ILE A 80 1.01 3.31 -3.59
C ILE A 80 0.39 4.40 -2.73
N SER A 81 -0.55 4.01 -1.88
CA SER A 81 -1.22 4.90 -0.92
C SER A 81 -1.09 4.35 0.50
N LEU A 82 -0.74 5.22 1.44
CA LEU A 82 -0.44 4.91 2.83
C LEU A 82 -1.26 5.84 3.72
N LEU A 83 -2.44 5.39 4.15
CA LEU A 83 -3.37 6.14 4.99
C LEU A 83 -3.47 5.50 6.38
N TYR A 84 -3.30 6.29 7.43
CA TYR A 84 -3.46 5.86 8.82
C TYR A 84 -4.31 6.85 9.60
N ARG A 85 -5.08 6.35 10.56
CA ARG A 85 -5.86 7.14 11.50
C ARG A 85 -5.64 6.64 12.92
N PHE A 86 -5.37 7.58 13.82
CA PHE A 86 -5.09 7.33 15.22
C PHE A 86 -6.05 8.11 16.11
N GLN A 87 -6.30 7.58 17.31
CA GLN A 87 -6.89 8.31 18.43
C GLN A 87 -5.86 8.30 19.58
N GLY A 88 -5.22 9.43 19.82
CA GLY A 88 -4.02 9.50 20.64
C GLY A 88 -2.90 8.67 20.03
N ASN A 89 -2.44 7.64 20.76
CA ASN A 89 -1.41 6.70 20.30
C ASN A 89 -1.99 5.38 19.77
N GLU A 90 -3.30 5.18 19.86
CA GLU A 90 -3.97 3.97 19.41
C GLU A 90 -4.30 4.06 17.93
N LEU A 91 -3.93 3.03 17.17
CA LEU A 91 -4.33 2.91 15.78
C LEU A 91 -5.82 2.58 15.71
N VAL A 92 -6.59 3.41 15.03
CA VAL A 92 -8.03 3.19 14.80
C VAL A 92 -8.24 2.50 13.46
N SER A 93 -7.57 2.97 12.42
CA SER A 93 -7.65 2.34 11.10
C SER A 93 -6.42 2.65 10.23
N HIS A 94 -6.18 1.78 9.25
CA HIS A 94 -5.29 2.10 8.13
C HIS A 94 -5.82 1.52 6.83
N ARG A 95 -5.39 2.10 5.72
CA ARG A 95 -5.61 1.60 4.37
C ARG A 95 -4.34 1.76 3.56
N LEU A 96 -3.70 0.63 3.24
CA LEU A 96 -2.47 0.58 2.47
C LEU A 96 -2.77 -0.08 1.14
N SER A 97 -2.65 0.67 0.05
CA SER A 97 -3.09 0.22 -1.28
C SER A 97 -1.93 0.18 -2.24
N PHE A 98 -1.84 -0.90 -3.03
CA PHE A 98 -1.02 -0.98 -4.23
C PHE A 98 -1.95 -1.16 -5.42
N PHE A 99 -1.89 -0.19 -6.32
CA PHE A 99 -2.86 0.01 -7.39
C PHE A 99 -2.10 0.07 -8.72
N PRO A 100 -1.78 -1.08 -9.33
CA PRO A 100 -0.96 -1.12 -10.52
C PRO A 100 -1.62 -0.39 -11.70
N ALA A 101 -0.82 0.08 -12.66
CA ALA A 101 -1.38 0.65 -13.88
C ALA A 101 -2.33 -0.36 -14.56
N PRO A 102 -3.53 0.05 -15.00
CA PRO A 102 -4.49 -0.84 -15.66
C PRO A 102 -4.00 -1.33 -17.02
N ASP A 103 -2.93 -0.73 -17.52
CA ASP A 103 -2.41 -0.93 -18.86
C ASP A 103 -0.88 -0.82 -18.81
N LEU A 104 -0.21 -1.91 -19.20
CA LEU A 104 1.24 -2.00 -19.30
C LEU A 104 1.68 -2.12 -20.77
N GLU A 105 0.77 -1.93 -21.74
CA GLU A 105 1.05 -2.13 -23.17
C GLU A 105 2.24 -1.32 -23.65
N VAL A 106 2.44 -0.10 -23.13
CA VAL A 106 3.58 0.75 -23.47
C VAL A 106 4.91 0.06 -23.21
N PHE A 107 5.01 -0.71 -22.11
CA PHE A 107 6.23 -1.45 -21.76
C PHE A 107 6.32 -2.79 -22.49
N GLN A 108 5.17 -3.39 -22.82
CA GLN A 108 5.09 -4.75 -23.33
C GLN A 108 5.08 -4.84 -24.87
N ASN A 109 4.72 -3.75 -25.57
CA ASN A 109 4.71 -3.68 -27.03
C ASN A 109 6.09 -3.39 -27.62
N GLU A 110 6.91 -2.60 -26.91
CA GLU A 110 8.29 -2.25 -27.31
C GLU A 110 9.29 -2.63 -26.20
N PRO A 111 9.35 -3.92 -25.78
CA PRO A 111 10.14 -4.33 -24.62
C PRO A 111 11.64 -4.07 -24.81
N GLU A 112 12.15 -4.02 -26.03
CA GLU A 112 13.57 -3.75 -26.33
C GLU A 112 14.02 -2.35 -25.91
N LEU A 113 13.10 -1.38 -25.82
CA LEU A 113 13.39 -0.03 -25.32
C LEU A 113 13.65 0.00 -23.82
N TYR A 114 13.00 -0.91 -23.08
CA TYR A 114 13.03 -0.95 -21.62
C TYR A 114 13.93 -2.08 -21.09
N SER A 115 14.24 -3.10 -21.88
CA SER A 115 15.01 -4.28 -21.45
C SER A 115 16.44 -3.96 -21.04
N LYS A 116 16.98 -2.81 -21.43
CA LYS A 116 18.32 -2.33 -21.01
C LYS A 116 18.32 -1.75 -19.60
N ASP A 117 17.16 -1.29 -19.13
CA ASP A 117 16.99 -0.81 -17.78
C ASP A 117 16.35 -1.91 -16.93
N GLU A 118 17.18 -2.52 -16.08
CA GLU A 118 16.78 -3.65 -15.25
C GLU A 118 15.59 -3.35 -14.32
N MET A 119 15.26 -2.07 -14.11
CA MET A 119 14.13 -1.66 -13.28
C MET A 119 12.76 -2.01 -13.87
N TYR A 120 12.67 -2.23 -15.19
CA TYR A 120 11.40 -2.58 -15.87
C TYR A 120 11.24 -4.07 -16.14
N LEU A 121 12.26 -4.89 -15.88
CA LEU A 121 12.24 -6.31 -16.28
C LEU A 121 11.05 -7.10 -15.70
N ASP A 122 10.60 -6.72 -14.50
CA ASP A 122 9.49 -7.40 -13.80
C ASP A 122 8.12 -7.17 -14.45
N ILE A 123 7.98 -6.23 -15.41
CA ILE A 123 6.70 -5.86 -16.05
C ILE A 123 6.64 -6.12 -17.57
N LEU A 124 7.76 -6.51 -18.21
CA LEU A 124 7.83 -6.68 -19.67
C LEU A 124 7.08 -7.92 -20.17
N ASP A 125 6.83 -8.91 -19.30
CA ASP A 125 6.10 -10.11 -19.67
C ASP A 125 4.61 -9.80 -19.88
N ARG A 126 4.13 -9.99 -21.12
CA ARG A 126 2.73 -9.80 -21.54
C ARG A 126 1.72 -10.64 -20.77
N ARG A 127 2.16 -11.65 -20.02
CA ARG A 127 1.31 -12.50 -19.18
C ARG A 127 1.06 -11.89 -17.79
N VAL A 128 1.74 -10.80 -17.43
CA VAL A 128 1.53 -10.12 -16.15
C VAL A 128 0.11 -9.56 -16.09
N VAL A 129 -0.67 -10.04 -15.12
CA VAL A 129 -1.98 -9.50 -14.80
C VAL A 129 -1.84 -8.53 -13.64
N THR A 130 -2.30 -7.30 -13.83
CA THR A 130 -2.27 -6.28 -12.79
C THR A 130 -3.43 -6.46 -11.81
N VAL A 131 -3.11 -6.92 -10.59
CA VAL A 131 -4.09 -7.15 -9.53
C VAL A 131 -3.91 -6.09 -8.45
N PRO A 132 -4.89 -5.19 -8.23
CA PRO A 132 -4.82 -4.27 -7.11
C PRO A 132 -4.92 -5.05 -5.79
N LEU A 133 -4.16 -4.61 -4.80
CA LEU A 133 -4.19 -5.21 -3.46
C LEU A 133 -4.25 -4.13 -2.39
N ARG A 134 -4.81 -4.51 -1.24
CA ARG A 134 -4.99 -3.58 -0.12
C ARG A 134 -4.89 -4.30 1.21
N PHE A 135 -4.11 -3.74 2.14
CA PHE A 135 -4.16 -4.10 3.54
C PHE A 135 -4.99 -3.06 4.29
N ASP A 136 -6.07 -3.52 4.90
CA ASP A 136 -6.92 -2.69 5.75
C ASP A 136 -6.72 -3.09 7.21
N PHE A 137 -6.87 -2.10 8.09
CA PHE A 137 -7.09 -2.30 9.50
C PHE A 137 -8.24 -1.40 9.94
N ASP A 138 -9.19 -1.93 10.70
CA ASP A 138 -10.29 -1.18 11.30
C ASP A 138 -10.64 -1.79 12.66
N SER A 139 -10.43 -1.03 13.73
CA SER A 139 -10.78 -1.42 15.09
C SER A 139 -12.20 -0.99 15.51
N GLY A 140 -13.00 -0.45 14.59
CA GLY A 140 -14.35 0.03 14.83
C GLY A 140 -15.44 -1.05 14.72
N ASP A 141 -16.68 -0.59 14.62
CA ASP A 141 -17.88 -1.43 14.70
C ASP A 141 -18.11 -2.36 13.50
N ALA A 142 -17.36 -2.17 12.41
CA ALA A 142 -17.48 -3.01 11.22
C ALA A 142 -16.88 -4.41 11.42
N PHE A 143 -16.11 -4.63 12.48
CA PHE A 143 -15.45 -5.90 12.77
C PHE A 143 -16.46 -7.04 12.98
N ILE A 144 -16.31 -8.11 12.20
CA ILE A 144 -17.04 -9.36 12.36
C ILE A 144 -16.00 -10.48 12.26
N PRO A 145 -15.82 -11.32 13.30
CA PRO A 145 -14.87 -12.43 13.25
C PRO A 145 -15.03 -13.23 11.95
N VAL A 146 -13.91 -13.52 11.29
CA VAL A 146 -13.85 -14.25 10.00
C VAL A 146 -14.42 -13.48 8.79
N GLU A 147 -15.61 -12.88 8.87
CA GLU A 147 -16.25 -12.21 7.73
C GLU A 147 -15.66 -10.81 7.43
N HIS A 148 -15.27 -10.08 8.46
CA HIS A 148 -14.57 -8.81 8.36
C HIS A 148 -13.53 -8.69 9.47
N PRO A 149 -12.39 -9.39 9.33
CA PRO A 149 -11.31 -9.34 10.31
C PRO A 149 -10.81 -7.92 10.53
N LYS A 150 -10.38 -7.61 11.76
CA LYS A 150 -9.81 -6.28 12.10
C LYS A 150 -8.68 -5.89 11.19
N SER A 151 -7.85 -6.86 10.78
CA SER A 151 -6.84 -6.66 9.74
C SER A 151 -7.00 -7.70 8.64
N HIS A 152 -7.05 -7.26 7.39
CA HIS A 152 -7.25 -8.16 6.27
C HIS A 152 -6.58 -7.65 4.98
N LEU A 153 -6.24 -8.59 4.11
CA LEU A 153 -5.76 -8.38 2.75
C LEU A 153 -6.91 -8.59 1.77
N THR A 154 -7.08 -7.63 0.87
CA THR A 154 -7.99 -7.74 -0.28
C THR A 154 -7.17 -7.81 -1.58
N LEU A 155 -7.67 -8.58 -2.55
CA LEU A 155 -7.09 -8.73 -3.88
C LEU A 155 -8.17 -8.46 -4.92
N GLY A 156 -7.84 -7.76 -6.01
CA GLY A 156 -8.73 -7.59 -7.17
C GLY A 156 -10.02 -6.82 -6.92
N GLN A 157 -10.19 -6.20 -5.74
CA GLN A 157 -11.42 -5.53 -5.30
C GLN A 157 -12.67 -6.43 -5.20
N TYR A 158 -12.49 -7.74 -5.05
CA TYR A 158 -13.62 -8.61 -4.74
C TYR A 158 -14.17 -8.26 -3.34
N GLU A 159 -15.47 -8.00 -3.27
CA GLU A 159 -16.16 -7.56 -2.04
C GLU A 159 -15.90 -8.47 -0.82
N ASN A 160 -15.90 -9.78 -1.07
CA ASN A 160 -15.73 -10.83 -0.06
C ASN A 160 -14.29 -11.35 0.05
N CYS A 161 -13.33 -10.81 -0.72
CA CYS A 161 -11.93 -11.22 -0.59
C CYS A 161 -11.30 -10.48 0.59
N ARG A 162 -11.38 -11.09 1.77
CA ARG A 162 -10.88 -10.56 3.04
C ARG A 162 -10.06 -11.64 3.74
N ILE A 163 -8.81 -11.79 3.29
CA ILE A 163 -7.89 -12.77 3.87
C ILE A 163 -7.39 -12.21 5.20
N PRO A 164 -7.57 -12.89 6.36
CA PRO A 164 -7.13 -12.37 7.64
C PRO A 164 -5.63 -12.07 7.67
N VAL A 165 -5.25 -11.04 8.42
CA VAL A 165 -3.85 -10.62 8.62
C VAL A 165 -3.58 -10.59 10.12
N SER A 166 -2.43 -11.10 10.56
CA SER A 166 -2.18 -11.31 11.99
C SER A 166 -2.16 -10.02 12.84
N SER A 167 -1.82 -8.89 12.22
CA SER A 167 -1.85 -7.55 12.83
C SER A 167 -1.98 -6.46 11.78
N ALA A 168 -2.24 -5.23 12.22
CA ALA A 168 -2.04 -4.05 11.39
C ALA A 168 -0.62 -4.01 10.79
N VAL A 169 -0.50 -3.42 9.61
CA VAL A 169 0.72 -3.41 8.80
C VAL A 169 1.41 -2.05 8.94
N SER A 170 2.72 -2.05 9.19
CA SER A 170 3.51 -0.82 9.23
C SER A 170 3.87 -0.31 7.82
N PRO A 171 4.21 0.98 7.66
CA PRO A 171 4.64 1.51 6.37
C PRO A 171 5.79 0.72 5.76
N PHE A 172 6.78 0.37 6.58
CA PHE A 172 7.92 -0.42 6.12
C PHE A 172 7.51 -1.82 5.68
N GLN A 173 6.69 -2.54 6.45
CA GLN A 173 6.24 -3.89 6.07
C GLN A 173 5.51 -3.89 4.73
N PHE A 174 4.64 -2.89 4.50
CA PHE A 174 3.92 -2.78 3.25
C PHE A 174 4.86 -2.44 2.09
N MET A 175 5.73 -1.44 2.24
CA MET A 175 6.69 -1.08 1.20
C MET A 175 7.65 -2.21 0.87
N ASP A 176 8.17 -2.89 1.88
CA ASP A 176 9.06 -4.05 1.74
C ASP A 176 8.34 -5.21 1.03
N PHE A 177 7.08 -5.49 1.38
CA PHE A 177 6.24 -6.46 0.66
C PHE A 177 6.07 -6.09 -0.81
N ILE A 178 5.76 -4.83 -1.13
CA ILE A 178 5.58 -4.40 -2.52
C ILE A 178 6.88 -4.54 -3.33
N LEU A 179 7.99 -4.04 -2.78
CA LEU A 179 9.26 -4.06 -3.48
C LEU A 179 9.79 -5.48 -3.67
N ARG A 180 9.68 -6.34 -2.67
CA ARG A 180 10.13 -7.74 -2.78
C ARG A 180 9.39 -8.54 -3.85
N ASN A 181 8.10 -8.31 -4.02
CA ASN A 181 7.23 -9.16 -4.82
C ASN A 181 6.90 -8.59 -6.21
N PHE A 182 6.84 -7.26 -6.36
CA PHE A 182 6.43 -6.61 -7.62
C PHE A 182 7.55 -5.79 -8.27
N TYR A 183 8.63 -5.53 -7.55
CA TYR A 183 9.83 -4.84 -8.05
C TYR A 183 11.08 -5.61 -7.65
N HIS A 184 11.04 -6.95 -7.79
CA HIS A 184 12.04 -7.87 -7.26
C HIS A 184 13.45 -7.54 -7.74
N THR A 185 13.60 -7.23 -9.03
CA THR A 185 14.89 -6.89 -9.63
C THR A 185 15.46 -5.61 -9.01
N ALA A 186 14.61 -4.59 -8.83
CA ALA A 186 15.00 -3.36 -8.16
C ALA A 186 15.28 -3.57 -6.65
N HIS A 187 14.49 -4.42 -5.99
CA HIS A 187 14.68 -4.76 -4.58
C HIS A 187 16.05 -5.42 -4.36
N ILE A 188 16.45 -6.41 -5.16
CA ILE A 188 17.78 -7.05 -5.02
C ILE A 188 18.89 -6.01 -5.09
N LYS A 189 18.80 -5.06 -6.03
CA LYS A 189 19.84 -4.04 -6.23
C LYS A 189 19.90 -2.98 -5.14
N PHE A 190 18.76 -2.59 -4.59
CA PHE A 190 18.67 -1.37 -3.78
C PHE A 190 18.16 -1.59 -2.36
N CYS A 191 17.82 -2.83 -1.94
CA CYS A 191 17.30 -3.11 -0.61
C CYS A 191 18.23 -2.71 0.55
N GLU A 192 19.54 -2.59 0.29
CA GLU A 192 20.52 -2.10 1.28
C GLU A 192 20.48 -0.57 1.44
N ARG A 193 19.95 0.14 0.43
CA ARG A 193 19.79 1.60 0.42
C ARG A 193 18.44 2.05 1.00
N LEU A 194 17.53 1.11 1.25
CA LEU A 194 16.24 1.39 1.88
C LEU A 194 16.39 1.36 3.40
N THR A 195 15.86 2.40 4.06
CA THR A 195 15.80 2.46 5.52
C THR A 195 14.95 1.32 6.07
N ARG A 196 15.50 0.55 7.00
CA ARG A 196 14.83 -0.61 7.59
C ARG A 196 14.19 -0.25 8.93
N TYR A 197 13.01 -0.83 9.18
CA TYR A 197 12.30 -0.67 10.44
C TYR A 197 11.87 -2.03 10.99
N SER A 198 12.12 -2.23 12.29
CA SER A 198 11.67 -3.40 13.04
C SER A 198 10.33 -3.17 13.77
N ASP A 199 9.83 -1.94 13.79
CA ASP A 199 8.56 -1.61 14.43
C ASP A 199 7.39 -2.41 13.83
N ARG A 200 6.54 -2.96 14.70
CA ARG A 200 5.34 -3.73 14.33
C ARG A 200 4.17 -3.30 15.20
N PHE A 201 2.96 -3.56 14.71
CA PHE A 201 1.76 -3.49 15.54
C PHE A 201 1.51 -4.83 16.24
N GLU A 202 0.85 -4.77 17.39
CA GLU A 202 0.46 -5.95 18.16
C GLU A 202 -0.54 -6.83 17.38
N LYS A 203 -0.54 -8.12 17.67
CA LYS A 203 -1.47 -9.07 17.05
C LYS A 203 -2.92 -8.66 17.33
N SER A 204 -3.73 -8.71 16.29
CA SER A 204 -5.17 -8.41 16.36
C SER A 204 -6.05 -9.53 15.81
N ILE A 205 -5.43 -10.57 15.24
CA ILE A 205 -6.11 -11.76 14.71
C ILE A 205 -6.69 -12.62 15.83
N LEU A 206 -7.84 -13.23 15.57
CA LEU A 206 -8.49 -14.15 16.49
C LEU A 206 -8.11 -15.62 16.25
N PRO A 207 -8.25 -16.51 17.25
CA PRO A 207 -7.99 -17.94 17.07
C PRO A 207 -8.77 -18.59 15.91
N GLU A 208 -10.02 -18.17 15.69
CA GLU A 208 -10.85 -18.67 14.59
C GLU A 208 -10.34 -18.21 13.21
N GLU A 209 -9.67 -17.06 13.16
CA GLU A 209 -9.03 -16.52 11.95
C GLU A 209 -7.65 -17.17 11.72
N GLU A 210 -6.91 -17.53 12.79
CA GLU A 210 -5.66 -18.29 12.70
C GLU A 210 -5.88 -19.71 12.14
N ALA A 211 -7.08 -20.28 12.32
CA ALA A 211 -7.47 -21.56 11.75
C ALA A 211 -7.72 -21.51 10.22
N LEU A 212 -7.74 -20.32 9.62
CA LEU A 212 -7.88 -20.10 8.18
C LEU A 212 -6.53 -19.84 7.51
N ILE A 213 -6.52 -19.84 6.17
CA ILE A 213 -5.40 -19.26 5.42
C ILE A 213 -5.35 -17.76 5.75
N HIS A 214 -4.24 -17.34 6.36
CA HIS A 214 -4.02 -15.96 6.79
C HIS A 214 -2.61 -15.50 6.44
N VAL A 215 -2.41 -14.18 6.42
CA VAL A 215 -1.10 -13.54 6.24
C VAL A 215 -0.50 -13.23 7.60
N CYS A 216 0.65 -13.83 7.89
CA CYS A 216 1.40 -13.52 9.11
C CYS A 216 2.35 -12.34 8.88
N THR A 217 2.20 -11.30 9.70
CA THR A 217 3.02 -10.07 9.69
C THR A 217 4.20 -10.14 10.67
N SER A 218 4.30 -11.23 11.43
CA SER A 218 5.39 -11.53 12.36
C SER A 218 5.92 -12.95 12.10
N PRO A 219 7.18 -13.26 12.40
CA PRO A 219 7.63 -14.66 12.50
C PRO A 219 6.95 -15.38 13.68
#